data_AF-A0A519BC38-F1
#
_entry.id   AF-A0A519BC38-F1
#
_cell.length_a   1.000
_cell.length_b   1.000
_cell.length_c   1.000
_cell.angle_alpha   90.00
_cell.angle_beta   90.00
_cell.angle_gamma   90.00
#
_symmetry.space_group_name_H-M   'P 1'
#
loop_
_entity.id
_entity.type
_entity.pdbx_description
1 polymer ?
#
loop_
_entity_poly.entity_id
_entity_poly.type
_entity_poly.pdbx_seq_one_letter_code
_entity_poly.pdbx_strand_id
1 'polypeptide(L)'
;MKLGTILVRVPSRVKMGKIIKVLSLTKHPMDTGLVKNPKTGKIIPMWIINKVDIYYDKKLITTCHYGTGISANPFLAFYLKADKKAPLEFVMYDTHHNVYKKTVMINVV
;
A
#
# COMPACT_ATOMS: atom_id res chain seq x y z
N MET A 1 13.19 9.24 1.36
CA MET A 1 12.31 8.47 0.44
C MET A 1 11.46 9.43 -0.36
N LYS A 2 11.27 9.19 -1.65
CA LYS A 2 10.42 10.03 -2.52
C LYS A 2 8.94 9.76 -2.22
N LEU A 3 8.07 10.74 -2.50
CA LEU A 3 6.62 10.54 -2.43
C LEU A 3 6.21 9.33 -3.29
N GLY A 4 5.26 8.51 -2.81
CA GLY A 4 4.80 7.33 -3.51
C GLY A 4 5.73 6.11 -3.40
N THR A 5 6.83 6.22 -2.63
CA THR A 5 7.68 5.05 -2.35
C THR A 5 6.93 4.05 -1.48
N ILE A 6 6.77 2.83 -1.96
CA ILE A 6 6.15 1.72 -1.22
C ILE A 6 7.25 0.78 -0.74
N LEU A 7 7.36 0.58 0.57
CA LEU A 7 8.17 -0.45 1.20
C LEU A 7 7.28 -1.65 1.50
N VAL A 8 7.74 -2.83 1.11
CA VAL A 8 7.03 -4.08 1.39
C VAL A 8 7.99 -5.01 2.10
N ARG A 9 7.54 -5.57 3.23
CA ARG A 9 8.26 -6.56 4.00
C ARG A 9 7.50 -7.87 3.98
N VAL A 10 8.18 -8.90 3.50
CA VAL A 10 7.74 -10.30 3.47
C VAL A 10 8.88 -11.18 3.99
N PRO A 11 8.61 -12.39 4.50
CA PRO A 11 9.67 -13.33 4.86
C PRO A 11 10.53 -13.69 3.64
N SER A 12 11.83 -13.89 3.85
CA SER A 12 12.79 -14.16 2.76
C SER A 12 12.62 -15.54 2.12
N ARG A 13 12.21 -16.54 2.90
CA ARG A 13 11.87 -17.90 2.46
C ARG A 13 10.63 -18.38 3.19
N VAL A 14 9.75 -19.05 2.47
CA VAL A 14 8.44 -19.48 2.98
C VAL A 14 8.20 -20.92 2.57
N LYS A 15 7.78 -21.79 3.49
CA LYS A 15 7.36 -23.15 3.13
C LYS A 15 6.05 -23.10 2.35
N MET A 16 5.92 -23.95 1.35
CA MET A 16 4.70 -24.07 0.54
C MET A 16 3.44 -24.24 1.42
N GLY A 17 2.41 -23.44 1.11
CA GLY A 17 1.11 -23.46 1.78
C GLY A 17 1.07 -22.72 3.12
N LYS A 18 2.17 -22.12 3.59
CA LYS A 18 2.22 -21.38 4.85
C LYS A 18 1.55 -20.02 4.73
N ILE A 19 0.84 -19.62 5.79
CA ILE A 19 0.30 -18.26 5.94
C ILE A 19 1.42 -17.34 6.42
N ILE A 20 1.71 -16.30 5.66
CA ILE A 20 2.72 -15.28 5.96
C ILE A 20 2.07 -13.93 6.22
N LYS A 21 2.72 -13.13 7.09
CA LYS A 21 2.36 -11.73 7.29
C LYS A 21 3.06 -10.87 6.24
N VAL A 22 2.29 -10.08 5.51
CA VAL A 22 2.78 -9.09 4.57
C VAL A 22 2.57 -7.71 5.17
N LEU A 23 3.63 -6.90 5.16
CA LEU A 23 3.58 -5.53 5.64
C LEU A 23 3.90 -4.58 4.48
N SER A 24 3.11 -3.53 4.32
CA SER A 24 3.33 -2.46 3.36
C SER A 24 3.33 -1.12 4.08
N LEU A 25 4.28 -0.25 3.75
CA LEU A 25 4.37 1.12 4.21
C LEU A 25 4.57 2.04 3.01
N THR A 26 3.66 2.98 2.81
CA THR A 26 3.71 3.88 1.66
C THR A 26 4.02 5.30 2.10
N LYS A 27 5.04 5.94 1.51
CA LYS A 27 5.36 7.35 1.79
C LYS A 27 4.33 8.26 1.12
N HIS A 28 3.33 8.72 1.86
CA HIS A 28 2.26 9.59 1.37
C HIS A 28 1.73 10.51 2.50
N PRO A 29 1.42 11.80 2.23
CA PRO A 29 0.97 12.74 3.26
C PRO A 29 -0.42 12.41 3.81
N MET A 30 -1.34 11.90 2.98
CA MET A 30 -2.74 11.62 3.35
C MET A 30 -3.47 12.87 3.87
N ASP A 31 -3.37 13.97 3.12
CA ASP A 31 -4.04 15.21 3.47
C ASP A 31 -5.56 15.04 3.31
N THR A 32 -6.29 15.21 4.40
CA THR A 32 -7.73 14.88 4.45
C THR A 32 -8.65 15.93 3.86
N GLY A 33 -8.14 17.12 3.51
CA GLY A 33 -8.96 18.27 3.13
C GLY A 33 -9.55 19.06 4.30
N LEU A 34 -9.33 18.61 5.55
CA LEU A 34 -9.93 19.21 6.76
C LEU A 34 -8.93 20.09 7.53
N VAL A 35 -7.64 19.92 7.29
CA VAL A 35 -6.57 20.62 8.00
C VAL A 35 -6.27 21.96 7.34
N LYS A 36 -6.14 23.01 8.15
CA LYS A 36 -5.66 24.32 7.71
C LYS A 36 -4.16 24.44 7.95
N ASN A 37 -3.45 25.03 6.99
CA ASN A 37 -2.04 25.34 7.15
C ASN A 37 -1.89 26.43 8.23
N PRO A 38 -1.12 26.19 9.31
CA PRO A 38 -1.02 27.12 10.43
C PRO A 38 -0.32 28.45 10.08
N LYS A 39 0.51 28.47 9.02
CA LYS A 39 1.21 29.69 8.59
C LYS A 39 0.39 30.55 7.65
N THR A 40 -0.46 29.94 6.81
CA THR A 40 -1.20 30.66 5.77
C THR A 40 -2.70 30.75 6.04
N GLY A 41 -3.23 29.99 7.00
CA GLY A 41 -4.66 29.89 7.30
C GLY A 41 -5.50 29.16 6.23
N LYS A 42 -4.90 28.78 5.11
CA LYS A 42 -5.59 28.13 3.97
C LYS A 42 -5.83 26.65 4.23
N ILE A 43 -6.94 26.13 3.70
CA ILE A 43 -7.25 24.69 3.72
C ILE A 43 -6.24 23.95 2.84
N ILE A 44 -5.69 22.85 3.37
CA ILE A 44 -4.85 21.94 2.59
C ILE A 44 -5.80 21.07 1.75
N PRO A 45 -5.70 21.07 0.40
CA PRO A 45 -6.57 20.27 -0.45
C PRO A 45 -6.46 18.77 -0.14
N MET A 46 -7.54 18.04 -0.39
CA MET A 46 -7.54 16.60 -0.18
C MET A 46 -6.54 15.90 -1.13
N TRP A 47 -5.65 15.13 -0.53
CA TRP A 47 -4.69 14.28 -1.23
C TRP A 47 -4.47 12.99 -0.44
N ILE A 48 -5.25 11.98 -0.79
CA ILE A 48 -5.21 10.67 -0.15
C ILE A 48 -5.02 9.56 -1.19
N ILE A 49 -4.39 8.47 -0.77
CA ILE A 49 -4.54 7.19 -1.46
C ILE A 49 -5.96 6.71 -1.16
N ASN A 50 -6.76 6.46 -2.19
CA ASN A 50 -8.17 6.07 -2.05
C ASN A 50 -8.41 4.57 -2.36
N LYS A 51 -7.54 3.96 -3.16
CA LYS A 51 -7.67 2.58 -3.59
C LYS A 51 -6.31 1.89 -3.62
N VAL A 52 -6.24 0.68 -3.08
CA VAL A 52 -5.07 -0.18 -3.12
C VAL A 52 -5.49 -1.54 -3.65
N ASP A 53 -5.02 -1.90 -4.84
CA ASP A 53 -5.19 -3.23 -5.41
C ASP A 53 -3.95 -4.07 -5.14
N ILE A 54 -4.15 -5.29 -4.68
CA ILE A 54 -3.06 -6.24 -4.41
C ILE A 54 -3.26 -7.45 -5.30
N TYR A 55 -2.24 -7.76 -6.09
CA TYR A 55 -2.20 -8.89 -7.01
C TYR A 55 -1.18 -9.90 -6.54
N TYR A 56 -1.54 -11.18 -6.56
CA TYR A 56 -0.61 -12.29 -6.35
C TYR A 56 -0.71 -13.23 -7.53
N ASP A 57 0.44 -13.53 -8.15
CA ASP A 57 0.47 -14.32 -9.39
C ASP A 57 -0.43 -13.72 -10.49
N LYS A 58 -0.38 -12.39 -10.65
CA LYS A 58 -1.22 -11.60 -11.58
C LYS A 58 -2.73 -11.65 -11.32
N LYS A 59 -3.18 -12.38 -10.29
CA LYS A 59 -4.58 -12.41 -9.87
C LYS A 59 -4.84 -11.36 -8.81
N LEU A 60 -5.88 -10.55 -8.97
CA LEU A 60 -6.36 -9.65 -7.93
C LEU A 60 -6.80 -10.47 -6.73
N ILE A 61 -6.12 -10.34 -5.59
CA ILE A 61 -6.45 -11.06 -4.37
C ILE A 61 -7.28 -10.23 -3.40
N THR A 62 -7.09 -8.91 -3.41
CA THR A 62 -7.89 -7.98 -2.60
C THR A 62 -7.78 -6.56 -3.11
N THR A 63 -8.82 -5.78 -2.83
CA THR A 63 -8.87 -4.34 -3.01
C THR A 63 -9.19 -3.70 -1.67
N CYS A 64 -8.38 -2.73 -1.25
CA CYS A 64 -8.64 -1.94 -0.06
C CYS A 64 -9.06 -0.52 -0.48
N HIS A 65 -10.19 -0.06 0.05
CA HIS A 65 -10.66 1.31 -0.10
C HIS A 65 -10.23 2.11 1.12
N TYR A 66 -9.37 3.10 0.91
CA TYR A 66 -8.88 3.97 1.97
C TYR A 66 -9.75 5.22 2.04
N GLY A 67 -10.10 5.61 3.26
CA GLY A 67 -10.80 6.87 3.54
C GLY A 67 -9.87 7.91 4.15
N THR A 68 -10.44 9.06 4.50
CA THR A 68 -9.76 10.18 5.17
C THR A 68 -9.29 9.85 6.59
N GLY A 69 -9.76 8.74 7.18
CA GLY A 69 -9.31 8.28 8.50
C GLY A 69 -7.95 7.58 8.52
N ILE A 70 -7.32 7.37 7.36
CA ILE A 70 -6.00 6.72 7.28
C ILE A 70 -4.90 7.75 7.49
N SER A 71 -4.04 7.49 8.47
CA SER A 71 -2.93 8.37 8.83
C SER A 71 -1.88 8.54 7.72
N ALA A 72 -1.12 9.62 7.83
CA ALA A 72 0.07 9.86 7.02
C ALA A 72 1.02 8.66 7.05
N ASN A 73 1.65 8.39 5.91
CA ASN A 73 2.42 7.19 5.61
C ASN A 73 1.62 5.90 5.85
N PRO A 74 0.60 5.60 5.01
CA PRO A 74 -0.28 4.45 5.23
C PRO A 74 0.47 3.16 5.45
N PHE A 75 0.10 2.45 6.52
CA PHE A 75 0.60 1.14 6.86
C PHE A 75 -0.51 0.09 6.68
N LEU A 76 -0.21 -0.96 5.92
CA LEU A 76 -1.12 -2.07 5.68
C LEU A 76 -0.46 -3.38 6.09
N ALA A 77 -1.14 -4.13 6.94
CA ALA A 77 -0.74 -5.47 7.31
C ALA A 77 -1.86 -6.45 6.96
N PHE A 78 -1.51 -7.53 6.25
CA PHE A 78 -2.44 -8.61 5.94
C PHE A 78 -1.73 -9.94 5.92
N TYR A 79 -2.51 -11.01 5.87
CA TYR A 79 -2.01 -12.37 5.77
C TYR A 79 -2.24 -12.92 4.37
N LEU A 80 -1.23 -13.59 3.83
CA LEU A 80 -1.26 -14.25 2.52
C LEU A 80 -0.88 -15.71 2.69
N LYS A 81 -1.63 -16.62 2.07
CA LYS A 81 -1.19 -18.01 1.92
C LYS A 81 -0.21 -18.10 0.75
N ALA A 82 1.04 -18.41 1.04
CA ALA A 82 2.09 -18.55 0.03
C ALA A 82 2.08 -19.99 -0.51
N ASP A 83 1.31 -20.22 -1.57
CA ASP A 83 1.18 -21.53 -2.22
C ASP A 83 2.24 -21.75 -3.31
N LYS A 84 2.76 -20.67 -3.90
CA LYS A 84 3.74 -20.76 -4.99
C LYS A 84 4.74 -19.60 -5.00
N LYS A 85 5.85 -19.78 -5.71
CA LYS A 85 6.77 -18.68 -6.00
C LYS A 85 6.16 -17.78 -7.06
N ALA A 86 5.72 -16.59 -6.68
CA ALA A 86 5.05 -15.66 -7.56
C ALA A 86 5.27 -14.19 -7.13
N PRO A 87 5.13 -13.24 -8.06
CA PRO A 87 5.13 -11.82 -7.74
C PRO A 87 3.90 -11.45 -6.92
N LEU A 88 4.11 -10.64 -5.89
CA LEU A 88 3.10 -9.90 -5.15
C LEU A 88 3.24 -8.42 -5.54
N GLU A 89 2.23 -7.89 -6.22
CA GLU A 89 2.20 -6.53 -6.75
C GLU A 89 1.16 -5.70 -5.99
N PHE A 90 1.57 -4.49 -5.63
CA PHE A 90 0.74 -3.46 -5.02
C PHE A 90 0.54 -2.35 -6.04
N VAL A 91 -0.71 -1.94 -6.27
CA VAL A 91 -1.07 -0.81 -7.11
C VAL A 91 -1.93 0.14 -6.28
N MET A 92 -1.40 1.32 -5.95
CA MET A 92 -2.08 2.32 -5.14
C MET A 92 -2.45 3.53 -5.99
N TYR A 93 -3.69 3.97 -5.88
CA TYR A 93 -4.24 5.12 -6.59
C TYR A 93 -4.49 6.24 -5.60
N ASP A 94 -4.18 7.47 -5.99
CA ASP A 94 -4.52 8.65 -5.21
C ASP A 94 -5.63 9.51 -5.86
N THR A 95 -6.12 10.48 -5.09
CA THR A 95 -7.16 11.42 -5.54
C THR A 95 -6.69 12.40 -6.62
N HIS A 96 -5.39 12.46 -6.92
CA HIS A 96 -4.81 13.31 -7.96
C HIS A 96 -4.49 12.49 -9.24
N HIS A 97 -5.04 11.27 -9.35
CA HIS A 97 -4.84 10.34 -10.46
C HIS A 97 -3.40 9.79 -10.58
N ASN A 98 -2.56 9.96 -9.56
CA ASN A 98 -1.27 9.29 -9.54
C ASN A 98 -1.44 7.80 -9.22
N VAL A 99 -0.55 6.99 -9.78
CA VAL A 99 -0.50 5.55 -9.57
C VAL A 99 0.88 5.16 -9.07
N TYR A 100 0.92 4.54 -7.89
CA TYR A 100 2.14 4.04 -7.28
C TYR A 100 2.15 2.52 -7.34
N LYS A 101 3.24 1.94 -7.86
CA LYS A 101 3.37 0.49 -8.04
C LYS A 101 4.57 -0.05 -7.30
N LYS A 102 4.43 -1.26 -6.74
CA LYS A 102 5.53 -1.99 -6.14
C LYS A 102 5.31 -3.49 -6.24
N THR A 103 6.32 -4.18 -6.75
CA THR A 103 6.33 -5.63 -6.84
C THR A 103 7.42 -6.20 -5.95
N VAL A 104 7.10 -7.28 -5.23
CA VAL A 104 8.05 -8.13 -4.51
C VAL A 104 7.84 -9.58 -4.87
N MET A 105 8.89 -10.38 -4.83
CA MET A 105 8.80 -11.81 -5.08
C MET A 105 8.52 -12.56 -3.78
N ILE A 106 7.49 -13.40 -3.77
CA ILE A 106 7.30 -14.39 -2.72
C ILE A 106 8.14 -15.61 -3.08
N ASN A 107 9.15 -15.92 -2.27
CA ASN A 107 10.01 -17.06 -2.48
C ASN A 107 9.53 -18.24 -1.64
N VAL A 108 8.79 -19.13 -2.29
CA VAL A 108 8.41 -20.42 -1.70
C VAL A 108 9.54 -21.43 -1.91
N VAL A 109 9.88 -22.15 -0.85
CA VAL A 109 10.86 -23.25 -0.80
C VAL A 109 10.22 -24.54 -0.33
#